data_AF-A0A6I5HVK6-F1
#
_entry.id   AF-A0A6I5HVK6-F1
#
_cell.length_a   1.000
_cell.length_b   1.000
_cell.length_c   1.000
_cell.angle_alpha   90.00
_cell.angle_beta   90.00
_cell.angle_gamma   90.00
#
_symmetry.space_group_name_H-M   'P 1'
#
loop_
_entity.id
_entity.type
_entity.pdbx_description
1 polymer ?
#
loop_
_entity_poly.entity_id
_entity_poly.type
_entity_poly.pdbx_seq_one_letter_code
_entity_poly.pdbx_strand_id
1 'polypeptide(L)'
;MSGQGSLLRDERAVAPAVVPPFHAAAALPAAAIQRAWRLEALLGDPRDRANPYGHHALAHQGGRRLLSALAGIVEAEIRPAGKGGHFTGGDVMAAALRPLFRRDLEHGHAAVTTVLSAEGPDGPLPDRSVELARLLGPVALAAAAGTALRAAVRAVAEGERRTPGLSRWRASLARSFADLLACESLTAVALRSLSRSPGTGRALRAAAGCVVPALTAEILDEAVLTLGECGHGPDSPVLRWCLRTAAGVSRVREASGTADCRAQLIRGLPSSAGPGGGRAADRPGAVRGDAVAGGEVPPVDWEAELHGVLDAAAARGGPGAAGAASGQVRAAQRLLAERRLLTGPERGVPGAGAAAAERYAQLLTVCVVLAVGRDAGAYGGSRFLASGGWAPVALARGVQRLGLPPVGPFEAAQAGVEAELARRDRLSADSDLHATRILW
;
A
#
# COMPACT_ATOMS: atom_id res chain seq x y z
N MET A 1 17.94 65.03 21.55
CA MET A 1 17.90 63.60 21.94
C MET A 1 16.45 63.17 22.05
N SER A 2 16.17 61.90 21.78
CA SER A 2 14.85 61.23 21.72
C SER A 2 14.17 61.26 20.35
N GLY A 3 14.47 60.20 19.58
CA GLY A 3 13.71 59.80 18.40
C GLY A 3 12.59 58.82 18.78
N GLN A 4 11.46 58.95 18.10
CA GLN A 4 10.41 57.94 18.02
C GLN A 4 10.25 57.57 16.53
N GLY A 5 10.98 56.55 16.11
CA GLY A 5 10.78 55.89 14.82
C GLY A 5 9.81 54.73 15.00
N SER A 6 8.59 54.89 14.49
CA SER A 6 7.57 53.85 14.43
C SER A 6 8.02 52.73 13.48
N LEU A 7 8.51 51.63 14.05
CA LEU A 7 8.79 50.39 13.33
C LEU A 7 7.50 49.55 13.29
N LEU A 8 6.70 49.77 12.26
CA LEU A 8 5.73 48.78 11.77
C LEU A 8 6.53 47.55 11.33
N ARG A 9 6.62 46.55 12.21
CA ARG A 9 7.06 45.20 11.85
C ARG A 9 5.96 44.56 11.00
N ASP A 10 6.25 44.46 9.71
CA ASP A 10 5.52 43.60 8.76
C ASP A 10 5.73 42.14 9.20
N GLU A 11 4.86 41.63 10.07
CA GLU A 11 4.72 40.21 10.40
C GLU A 11 4.06 39.47 9.22
N ARG A 12 4.73 39.47 8.07
CA ARG A 12 4.53 38.40 7.10
C ARG A 12 5.25 37.18 7.64
N ALA A 13 4.50 36.38 8.40
CA ALA A 13 4.87 35.01 8.71
C ALA A 13 5.34 34.33 7.41
N VAL A 14 6.64 34.16 7.28
CA VAL A 14 7.27 33.40 6.21
C VAL A 14 6.80 31.96 6.45
N ALA A 15 5.75 31.56 5.73
CA ALA A 15 5.37 30.16 5.64
C ALA A 15 6.63 29.38 5.25
N PRO A 16 7.05 28.36 6.03
CA PRO A 16 8.24 27.60 5.69
C PRO A 16 8.04 27.07 4.28
N ALA A 17 9.02 27.36 3.40
CA ALA A 17 9.02 26.89 2.03
C ALA A 17 8.77 25.38 2.04
N VAL A 18 7.60 24.98 1.56
CA VAL A 18 7.20 23.58 1.46
C VAL A 18 8.12 22.97 0.40
N VAL A 19 9.19 22.31 0.86
CA VAL A 19 10.01 21.44 0.02
C VAL A 19 9.04 20.44 -0.63
N PRO A 20 8.98 20.35 -1.97
CA PRO A 20 7.96 19.56 -2.63
C PRO A 20 8.10 18.08 -2.23
N PRO A 21 6.97 17.35 -2.12
CA PRO A 21 6.97 15.96 -1.66
C PRO A 21 7.75 15.06 -2.61
N PHE A 22 8.43 14.08 -2.01
CA PHE A 22 9.15 13.01 -2.70
C PHE A 22 8.19 12.28 -3.67
N HIS A 23 8.50 12.30 -4.96
CA HIS A 23 7.54 11.94 -6.02
C HIS A 23 7.06 10.49 -5.96
N ALA A 24 5.86 10.19 -6.47
CA ALA A 24 5.21 8.89 -6.37
C ALA A 24 4.92 8.27 -7.75
N ALA A 25 4.60 6.97 -7.83
CA ALA A 25 4.23 6.31 -9.09
C ALA A 25 3.05 7.00 -9.82
N ALA A 26 2.09 7.53 -9.06
CA ALA A 26 1.18 8.59 -9.49
C ALA A 26 1.17 9.66 -8.39
N ALA A 27 1.40 10.93 -8.74
CA ALA A 27 1.40 12.00 -7.74
C ALA A 27 0.02 12.08 -7.09
N LEU A 28 -0.05 11.83 -5.77
CA LEU A 28 -1.28 12.13 -5.02
C LEU A 28 -1.60 13.61 -5.18
N PRO A 29 -2.89 13.99 -5.28
CA PRO A 29 -3.27 15.40 -5.29
C PRO A 29 -2.67 16.10 -4.07
N ALA A 30 -2.05 17.27 -4.28
CA ALA A 30 -1.42 18.04 -3.21
C ALA A 30 -2.40 18.32 -2.04
N ALA A 31 -3.69 18.50 -2.35
CA ALA A 31 -4.74 18.67 -1.36
C ALA A 31 -4.87 17.45 -0.41
N ALA A 32 -4.74 16.22 -0.92
CA ALA A 32 -4.82 15.02 -0.09
C ALA A 32 -3.61 14.91 0.85
N ILE A 33 -2.41 15.24 0.36
CA ILE A 33 -1.18 15.30 1.17
C ILE A 33 -1.33 16.34 2.29
N GLN A 34 -1.84 17.53 1.96
CA GLN A 34 -2.08 18.58 2.96
C GLN A 34 -3.10 18.15 4.02
N ARG A 35 -4.17 17.44 3.64
CA ARG A 35 -5.16 16.93 4.59
C ARG A 35 -4.58 15.83 5.49
N ALA A 36 -3.77 14.92 4.91
CA ALA A 36 -3.02 13.95 5.70
C ALA A 36 -2.10 14.66 6.72
N TRP A 37 -1.37 15.71 6.32
CA TRP A 37 -0.52 16.48 7.24
C TRP A 37 -1.30 17.21 8.34
N ARG A 38 -2.48 17.75 8.02
CA ARG A 38 -3.36 18.35 9.04
C ARG A 38 -3.82 17.30 10.05
N LEU A 39 -4.24 16.14 9.59
CA LEU A 39 -4.64 15.04 10.45
C LEU A 39 -3.46 14.53 11.29
N GLU A 40 -2.27 14.44 10.69
CA GLU A 40 -1.03 14.10 11.37
C GLU A 40 -0.74 15.09 12.51
N ALA A 41 -0.82 16.39 12.25
CA ALA A 41 -0.62 17.44 13.26
C ALA A 41 -1.65 17.37 14.39
N LEU A 42 -2.92 17.08 14.07
CA LEU A 42 -3.98 16.90 15.07
C LEU A 42 -3.74 15.67 15.96
N LEU A 43 -3.21 14.60 15.40
CA LEU A 43 -2.89 13.37 16.14
C LEU A 43 -1.61 13.48 16.97
N GLY A 44 -0.74 14.46 16.71
CA GLY A 44 0.50 14.72 17.47
C GLY A 44 1.53 13.58 17.43
N ASP A 45 2.66 13.73 18.13
CA ASP A 45 3.72 12.70 18.16
C ASP A 45 3.21 11.40 18.84
N PRO A 46 3.18 10.24 18.16
CA PRO A 46 2.75 8.98 18.75
C PRO A 46 3.62 8.47 19.89
N ARG A 47 4.86 8.97 20.01
CA ARG A 47 5.81 8.58 21.05
C ARG A 47 5.69 9.43 22.32
N ASP A 48 5.04 10.59 22.23
CA ASP A 48 4.77 11.41 23.40
C ASP A 48 3.81 10.67 24.35
N ARG A 49 4.23 10.53 25.61
CA ARG A 49 3.46 9.87 26.67
C ARG A 49 2.24 10.69 27.10
N ALA A 50 2.29 12.00 26.95
CA ALA A 50 1.19 12.91 27.26
C ALA A 50 0.16 12.99 26.13
N ASN A 51 0.50 12.52 24.92
CA ASN A 51 -0.41 12.57 23.79
C ASN A 51 -1.60 11.61 24.01
N PRO A 52 -2.85 12.10 24.05
CA PRO A 52 -4.02 11.25 24.20
C PRO A 52 -4.21 10.29 23.00
N TYR A 53 -3.67 10.65 21.84
CA TYR A 53 -3.63 9.80 20.65
C TYR A 53 -2.30 9.04 20.54
N GLY A 54 -1.44 9.05 21.55
CA GLY A 54 -0.14 8.38 21.52
C GLY A 54 -0.23 6.85 21.64
N HIS A 55 0.82 6.13 21.25
CA HIS A 55 0.91 4.68 21.40
C HIS A 55 0.74 4.22 22.85
N HIS A 56 1.13 5.07 23.80
CA HIS A 56 0.96 4.85 25.23
C HIS A 56 -0.52 4.95 25.66
N ALA A 57 -1.21 6.05 25.33
CA ALA A 57 -2.61 6.24 25.71
C ALA A 57 -3.52 5.15 25.09
N LEU A 58 -3.32 4.86 23.80
CA LEU A 58 -4.07 3.83 23.08
C LEU A 58 -3.78 2.41 23.60
N ALA A 59 -2.66 2.21 24.29
CA ALA A 59 -2.38 0.95 24.98
C ALA A 59 -3.25 0.70 26.20
N HIS A 60 -3.64 1.76 26.89
CA HIS A 60 -4.18 1.66 28.24
C HIS A 60 -5.65 2.10 28.34
N GLN A 61 -6.14 2.97 27.45
CA GLN A 61 -7.43 3.67 27.64
C GLN A 61 -8.55 3.27 26.68
N GLY A 62 -8.38 2.25 25.83
CA GLY A 62 -9.39 1.83 24.86
C GLY A 62 -9.64 2.92 23.81
N GLY A 63 -8.86 2.91 22.73
CA GLY A 63 -8.75 3.98 21.72
C GLY A 63 -10.04 4.43 21.03
N ARG A 64 -11.13 3.66 21.15
CA ARG A 64 -12.40 3.91 20.45
C ARG A 64 -13.01 5.28 20.73
N ARG A 65 -13.01 5.72 21.99
CA ARG A 65 -13.60 7.02 22.38
C ARG A 65 -12.77 8.21 21.92
N LEU A 66 -11.46 8.03 21.77
CA LEU A 66 -10.55 9.08 21.36
C LEU A 66 -10.69 9.36 19.87
N LEU A 67 -10.74 8.31 19.05
CA LEU A 67 -10.86 8.47 17.60
C LEU A 67 -12.27 8.86 17.13
N SER A 68 -13.32 8.61 17.92
CA SER A 68 -14.67 9.11 17.59
C SER A 68 -14.76 10.64 17.58
N ALA A 69 -13.87 11.35 18.28
CA ALA A 69 -13.79 12.81 18.20
C ALA A 69 -13.38 13.31 16.79
N LEU A 70 -12.84 12.42 15.96
CA LEU A 70 -12.43 12.72 14.57
C LEU A 70 -13.53 12.39 13.55
N ALA A 71 -14.73 11.99 13.99
CA ALA A 71 -15.82 11.58 13.09
C ALA A 71 -16.12 12.63 12.01
N GLY A 72 -16.19 13.92 12.37
CA GLY A 72 -16.43 14.99 11.39
C GLY A 72 -15.34 15.13 10.31
N ILE A 73 -14.07 14.80 10.63
CA ILE A 73 -12.98 14.78 9.64
C ILE A 73 -13.16 13.59 8.70
N VAL A 74 -13.49 12.43 9.27
CA VAL A 74 -13.74 11.20 8.50
C VAL A 74 -14.95 11.36 7.57
N GLU A 75 -16.04 11.96 8.05
CA GLU A 75 -17.22 12.32 7.26
C GLU A 75 -16.88 13.23 6.08
N ALA A 76 -16.03 14.24 6.30
CA ALA A 76 -15.62 15.14 5.22
C ALA A 76 -14.83 14.42 4.12
N GLU A 77 -13.98 13.44 4.47
CA GLU A 77 -13.23 12.64 3.47
C GLU A 77 -14.09 11.65 2.70
N ILE A 78 -15.19 11.18 3.30
CA ILE A 78 -16.12 10.22 2.70
C ILE A 78 -17.19 10.91 1.84
N ARG A 79 -17.58 12.12 2.22
CA ARG A 79 -18.60 12.90 1.50
C ARG A 79 -18.08 13.33 0.12
N PRO A 80 -18.87 13.21 -0.96
CA PRO A 80 -18.47 13.65 -2.31
C PRO A 80 -18.10 15.13 -2.37
N ALA A 81 -17.08 15.45 -3.17
CA ALA A 81 -16.60 16.83 -3.35
C ALA A 81 -17.71 17.80 -3.80
N GLY A 82 -18.61 17.36 -4.69
CA GLY A 82 -19.75 18.17 -5.16
C GLY A 82 -20.86 18.40 -4.11
N LYS A 83 -20.79 17.74 -2.95
CA LYS A 83 -21.73 17.87 -1.82
C LYS A 83 -21.04 18.46 -0.59
N GLY A 84 -19.95 19.22 -0.77
CA GLY A 84 -19.22 19.87 0.32
C GLY A 84 -18.28 18.95 1.11
N GLY A 85 -17.90 17.80 0.55
CA GLY A 85 -16.86 16.91 1.10
C GLY A 85 -15.55 16.95 0.30
N HIS A 86 -14.76 15.88 0.43
CA HIS A 86 -13.44 15.74 -0.20
C HIS A 86 -13.28 14.45 -1.02
N PHE A 87 -14.29 13.58 -1.05
CA PHE A 87 -14.21 12.32 -1.77
C PHE A 87 -14.18 12.56 -3.28
N THR A 88 -13.02 12.30 -3.89
CA THR A 88 -12.79 12.31 -5.34
C THR A 88 -12.31 10.96 -5.86
N GLY A 89 -12.03 10.01 -4.98
CA GLY A 89 -11.49 8.69 -5.29
C GLY A 89 -11.04 7.95 -4.03
N GLY A 90 -11.17 6.63 -4.03
CA GLY A 90 -10.84 5.80 -2.87
C GLY A 90 -9.37 5.84 -2.48
N ASP A 91 -8.45 5.94 -3.44
CA ASP A 91 -7.01 6.05 -3.20
C ASP A 91 -6.62 7.41 -2.62
N VAL A 92 -7.26 8.49 -3.08
CA VAL A 92 -7.10 9.84 -2.52
C VAL A 92 -7.60 9.91 -1.08
N MET A 93 -8.77 9.35 -0.80
CA MET A 93 -9.33 9.24 0.55
C MET A 93 -8.44 8.39 1.47
N ALA A 94 -7.98 7.22 1.00
CA ALA A 94 -7.08 6.34 1.73
C ALA A 94 -5.78 7.06 2.12
N ALA A 95 -5.20 7.85 1.21
CA ALA A 95 -4.02 8.65 1.50
C ALA A 95 -4.27 9.74 2.55
N ALA A 96 -5.39 10.46 2.46
CA ALA A 96 -5.77 11.50 3.42
C ALA A 96 -6.00 10.94 4.84
N LEU A 97 -6.62 9.76 4.94
CA LEU A 97 -6.93 9.08 6.21
C LEU A 97 -5.78 8.20 6.73
N ARG A 98 -4.69 8.05 5.98
CA ARG A 98 -3.54 7.22 6.36
C ARG A 98 -3.00 7.48 7.78
N PRO A 99 -2.85 8.74 8.25
CA PRO A 99 -2.49 9.04 9.65
C PRO A 99 -3.32 8.31 10.70
N LEU A 100 -4.64 8.19 10.47
CA LEU A 100 -5.57 7.54 11.39
C LEU A 100 -5.27 6.03 11.48
N PHE A 101 -5.13 5.37 10.33
CA PHE A 101 -4.85 3.93 10.27
C PHE A 101 -3.47 3.57 10.84
N ARG A 102 -2.47 4.44 10.63
CA ARG A 102 -1.15 4.27 11.23
C ARG A 102 -1.20 4.34 12.75
N ARG A 103 -2.18 5.05 13.30
CA ARG A 103 -2.21 5.30 14.73
C ARG A 103 -2.69 4.10 15.52
N ASP A 104 -3.83 3.57 15.11
CA ASP A 104 -4.44 2.38 15.67
C ASP A 104 -5.19 1.66 14.56
N LEU A 105 -4.73 0.46 14.21
CA LEU A 105 -5.28 -0.32 13.11
C LEU A 105 -6.78 -0.56 13.29
N GLU A 106 -7.18 -1.06 14.45
CA GLU A 106 -8.56 -1.49 14.70
C GLU A 106 -9.49 -0.30 14.83
N HIS A 107 -9.12 0.67 15.67
CA HIS A 107 -9.98 1.82 15.93
C HIS A 107 -10.03 2.76 14.73
N GLY A 108 -8.92 2.94 14.01
CA GLY A 108 -8.89 3.72 12.78
C GLY A 108 -9.76 3.10 11.70
N HIS A 109 -9.64 1.78 11.47
CA HIS A 109 -10.50 1.06 10.53
C HIS A 109 -11.99 1.14 10.93
N ALA A 110 -12.30 0.89 12.20
CA ALA A 110 -13.67 0.93 12.72
C ALA A 110 -14.30 2.33 12.60
N ALA A 111 -13.53 3.40 12.88
CA ALA A 111 -14.02 4.77 12.76
C ALA A 111 -14.48 5.10 11.33
N VAL A 112 -13.68 4.73 10.32
CA VAL A 112 -14.01 5.01 8.91
C VAL A 112 -15.16 4.13 8.41
N THR A 113 -15.15 2.83 8.72
CA THR A 113 -16.21 1.90 8.31
C THR A 113 -17.55 2.19 8.99
N THR A 114 -17.55 2.67 10.24
CA THR A 114 -18.78 3.10 10.93
C THR A 114 -19.42 4.28 10.21
N VAL A 115 -18.63 5.31 9.87
CA VAL A 115 -19.15 6.49 9.13
C VAL A 115 -19.68 6.07 7.75
N LEU A 116 -18.95 5.22 7.02
CA LEU A 116 -19.41 4.68 5.75
C LEU A 116 -20.72 3.88 5.84
N SER A 117 -20.96 3.21 6.97
CA SER A 117 -22.16 2.39 7.19
C SER A 117 -23.35 3.20 7.72
N ALA A 118 -23.10 4.36 8.31
CA ALA A 118 -24.14 5.28 8.79
C ALA A 118 -24.79 6.07 7.65
N GLU A 119 -24.10 6.21 6.52
CA GLU A 119 -24.68 6.70 5.26
C GLU A 119 -25.70 5.65 4.77
N GLY A 120 -26.99 5.95 4.88
CA GLY A 120 -28.08 5.05 4.48
C GLY A 120 -28.11 4.74 2.97
N PRO A 121 -29.06 3.92 2.48
CA PRO A 121 -29.19 3.56 1.06
C PRO A 121 -29.42 4.75 0.11
N ASP A 122 -29.90 5.89 0.64
CA ASP A 122 -30.06 7.17 -0.08
C ASP A 122 -28.85 8.13 0.08
N GLY A 123 -27.77 7.66 0.73
CA GLY A 123 -26.53 8.40 0.92
C GLY A 123 -25.79 8.69 -0.39
N PRO A 124 -24.82 9.62 -0.43
CA PRO A 124 -24.13 10.03 -1.65
C PRO A 124 -23.23 8.97 -2.30
N LEU A 125 -23.05 7.81 -1.67
CA LEU A 125 -22.20 6.71 -2.13
C LEU A 125 -23.10 5.57 -2.66
N PRO A 126 -23.40 5.51 -3.97
CA PRO A 126 -24.25 4.46 -4.55
C PRO A 126 -23.53 3.11 -4.53
N ASP A 127 -24.24 1.98 -4.32
CA ASP A 127 -23.92 0.53 -4.54
C ASP A 127 -22.50 -0.02 -4.23
N ARG A 128 -21.54 0.83 -3.88
CA ARG A 128 -20.08 0.60 -3.85
C ARG A 128 -19.49 0.95 -2.49
N SER A 129 -20.30 1.46 -1.56
CA SER A 129 -19.92 1.65 -0.16
C SER A 129 -19.42 0.34 0.45
N VAL A 130 -20.02 -0.79 0.08
CA VAL A 130 -19.60 -2.13 0.52
C VAL A 130 -18.24 -2.52 -0.05
N GLU A 131 -18.00 -2.34 -1.36
CA GLU A 131 -16.69 -2.67 -1.97
C GLU A 131 -15.59 -1.73 -1.47
N LEU A 132 -15.90 -0.44 -1.29
CA LEU A 132 -15.00 0.54 -0.69
C LEU A 132 -14.67 0.18 0.76
N ALA A 133 -15.68 -0.13 1.58
CA ALA A 133 -15.50 -0.54 2.97
C ALA A 133 -14.65 -1.81 3.08
N ARG A 134 -14.83 -2.79 2.19
CA ARG A 134 -13.98 -3.99 2.13
C ARG A 134 -12.52 -3.67 1.80
N LEU A 135 -12.25 -2.67 0.95
CA LEU A 135 -10.88 -2.25 0.61
C LEU A 135 -10.22 -1.40 1.72
N LEU A 136 -10.98 -0.86 2.68
CA LEU A 136 -10.39 -0.12 3.80
C LEU A 136 -9.56 -0.99 4.73
N GLY A 137 -9.87 -2.27 4.87
CA GLY A 137 -9.04 -3.20 5.62
C GLY A 137 -7.62 -3.31 5.06
N PRO A 138 -7.45 -3.70 3.79
CA PRO A 138 -6.16 -3.67 3.10
C PRO A 138 -5.41 -2.33 3.22
N VAL A 139 -6.11 -1.19 3.08
CA VAL A 139 -5.52 0.15 3.29
C VAL A 139 -4.97 0.29 4.71
N ALA A 140 -5.79 -0.01 5.72
CA ALA A 140 -5.44 0.19 7.10
C ALA A 140 -4.29 -0.73 7.54
N LEU A 141 -4.32 -1.97 7.08
CA LEU A 141 -3.28 -2.98 7.33
C LEU A 141 -1.93 -2.57 6.72
N ALA A 142 -1.92 -2.09 5.47
CA ALA A 142 -0.69 -1.62 4.83
C ALA A 142 -0.11 -0.39 5.57
N ALA A 143 -0.97 0.55 5.98
CA ALA A 143 -0.54 1.72 6.76
C ALA A 143 0.08 1.32 8.12
N ALA A 144 -0.56 0.41 8.84
CA ALA A 144 -0.08 -0.08 10.13
C ALA A 144 1.23 -0.88 9.99
N ALA A 145 1.31 -1.79 9.01
CA ALA A 145 2.52 -2.55 8.70
C ALA A 145 3.70 -1.64 8.32
N GLY A 146 3.46 -0.58 7.54
CA GLY A 146 4.49 0.43 7.24
C GLY A 146 5.03 1.12 8.49
N THR A 147 4.18 1.37 9.48
CA THR A 147 4.59 1.98 10.75
C THR A 147 5.41 1.03 11.61
N ALA A 148 5.03 -0.25 11.69
CA ALA A 148 5.81 -1.28 12.37
C ALA A 148 7.17 -1.52 11.70
N LEU A 149 7.20 -1.53 10.36
CA LEU A 149 8.42 -1.67 9.58
C LEU A 149 9.40 -0.52 9.86
N ARG A 150 8.92 0.73 9.88
CA ARG A 150 9.78 1.88 10.25
C ARG A 150 10.32 1.78 11.67
N ALA A 151 9.49 1.33 12.62
CA ALA A 151 9.94 1.11 13.99
C ALA A 151 11.06 0.06 14.07
N ALA A 152 10.93 -1.05 13.35
CA ALA A 152 11.97 -2.08 13.28
C ALA A 152 13.26 -1.57 12.61
N VAL A 153 13.16 -0.84 11.49
CA VAL A 153 14.30 -0.23 10.80
C VAL A 153 15.05 0.74 11.73
N ARG A 154 14.32 1.59 12.45
CA ARG A 154 14.91 2.52 13.41
C ARG A 154 15.61 1.78 14.55
N ALA A 155 14.98 0.75 15.12
CA ALA A 155 15.56 -0.06 16.18
C ALA A 155 16.87 -0.75 15.72
N VAL A 156 16.90 -1.29 14.51
CA VAL A 156 18.12 -1.86 13.91
C VAL A 156 19.19 -0.78 13.75
N ALA A 157 18.87 0.36 13.15
CA ALA A 157 19.83 1.45 12.93
C ALA A 157 20.41 2.02 14.25
N GLU A 158 19.61 2.04 15.32
CA GLU A 158 20.04 2.45 16.65
C GLU A 158 20.88 1.37 17.36
N GLY A 159 20.48 0.11 17.23
CA GLY A 159 21.12 -1.04 17.86
C GLY A 159 22.44 -1.44 17.20
N GLU A 160 22.59 -1.27 15.89
CA GLU A 160 23.81 -1.63 15.15
C GLU A 160 25.05 -0.88 15.63
N ARG A 161 24.88 0.32 16.21
CA ARG A 161 25.97 1.05 16.86
C ARG A 161 26.56 0.31 18.05
N ARG A 162 25.80 -0.61 18.66
CA ARG A 162 26.16 -1.39 19.85
C ARG A 162 26.43 -2.86 19.51
N THR A 163 25.69 -3.41 18.55
CA THR A 163 25.73 -4.84 18.18
C THR A 163 25.82 -4.99 16.65
N PRO A 164 27.03 -5.21 16.08
CA PRO A 164 27.23 -5.32 14.63
C PRO A 164 26.42 -6.42 13.93
N GLY A 165 26.04 -7.48 14.67
CA GLY A 165 25.26 -8.60 14.16
C GLY A 165 23.82 -8.27 13.76
N LEU A 166 23.29 -7.09 14.15
CA LEU A 166 21.94 -6.65 13.78
C LEU A 166 21.82 -6.28 12.30
N SER A 167 22.93 -6.09 11.59
CA SER A 167 22.94 -5.76 10.16
C SER A 167 22.31 -6.83 9.26
N ARG A 168 22.25 -8.09 9.74
CA ARG A 168 21.53 -9.18 9.08
C ARG A 168 20.05 -8.87 8.84
N TRP A 169 19.43 -8.06 9.71
CA TRP A 169 18.01 -7.72 9.63
C TRP A 169 17.72 -6.73 8.50
N ARG A 170 18.70 -5.93 8.04
CA ARG A 170 18.50 -4.95 6.95
C ARG A 170 17.96 -5.60 5.68
N ALA A 171 18.55 -6.73 5.28
CA ALA A 171 18.12 -7.46 4.09
C ALA A 171 16.72 -8.05 4.26
N SER A 172 16.37 -8.50 5.47
CA SER A 172 15.03 -9.03 5.76
C SER A 172 13.97 -7.94 5.74
N LEU A 173 14.21 -6.82 6.41
CA LEU A 173 13.31 -5.67 6.42
C LEU A 173 13.15 -5.06 5.03
N ALA A 174 14.18 -5.07 4.18
CA ALA A 174 14.07 -4.64 2.79
C ALA A 174 13.18 -5.57 1.94
N ARG A 175 13.18 -6.89 2.20
CA ARG A 175 12.22 -7.80 1.56
C ARG A 175 10.80 -7.52 2.05
N SER A 176 10.61 -7.31 3.35
CA SER A 176 9.31 -6.90 3.92
C SER A 176 8.84 -5.55 3.37
N PHE A 177 9.76 -4.63 3.09
CA PHE A 177 9.46 -3.37 2.43
C PHE A 177 9.00 -3.56 0.98
N ALA A 178 9.64 -4.44 0.21
CA ALA A 178 9.19 -4.78 -1.14
C ALA A 178 7.80 -5.44 -1.13
N ASP A 179 7.52 -6.30 -0.15
CA ASP A 179 6.19 -6.90 0.05
C ASP A 179 5.15 -5.83 0.41
N LEU A 180 5.49 -4.87 1.27
CA LEU A 180 4.62 -3.73 1.59
C LEU A 180 4.32 -2.87 0.36
N LEU A 181 5.32 -2.56 -0.48
CA LEU A 181 5.11 -1.82 -1.72
C LEU A 181 4.20 -2.59 -2.70
N ALA A 182 4.26 -3.93 -2.72
CA ALA A 182 3.34 -4.76 -3.48
C ALA A 182 1.91 -4.67 -2.92
N CYS A 183 1.72 -4.69 -1.59
CA CYS A 183 0.43 -4.46 -0.95
C CYS A 183 -0.16 -3.08 -1.26
N GLU A 184 0.65 -2.03 -1.13
CA GLU A 184 0.23 -0.66 -1.43
C GLU A 184 -0.13 -0.51 -2.92
N SER A 185 0.63 -1.14 -3.82
CA SER A 185 0.34 -1.15 -5.27
C SER A 185 -0.99 -1.83 -5.55
N LEU A 186 -1.19 -3.03 -5.00
CA LEU A 186 -2.42 -3.80 -5.17
C LEU A 186 -3.64 -3.02 -4.66
N THR A 187 -3.55 -2.46 -3.45
CA THR A 187 -4.63 -1.67 -2.84
C THR A 187 -4.92 -0.40 -3.63
N ALA A 188 -3.90 0.33 -4.07
CA ALA A 188 -4.08 1.56 -4.85
C ALA A 188 -4.78 1.28 -6.18
N VAL A 189 -4.34 0.25 -6.92
CA VAL A 189 -4.97 -0.11 -8.20
C VAL A 189 -6.38 -0.67 -7.98
N ALA A 190 -6.61 -1.44 -6.92
CA ALA A 190 -7.94 -1.91 -6.54
C ALA A 190 -8.91 -0.75 -6.25
N LEU A 191 -8.48 0.28 -5.51
CA LEU A 191 -9.27 1.48 -5.23
C LEU A 191 -9.56 2.29 -6.50
N ARG A 192 -8.58 2.42 -7.40
CA ARG A 192 -8.77 3.08 -8.70
C ARG A 192 -9.75 2.32 -9.60
N SER A 193 -9.77 1.00 -9.51
CA SER A 193 -10.70 0.16 -10.28
C SER A 193 -12.17 0.48 -9.97
N LEU A 194 -12.50 0.84 -8.72
CA LEU A 194 -13.85 1.25 -8.32
C LEU A 194 -14.35 2.51 -9.04
N SER A 195 -13.43 3.42 -9.37
CA SER A 195 -13.77 4.71 -9.96
C SER A 195 -13.80 4.66 -11.48
N ARG A 196 -12.90 3.88 -12.11
CA ARG A 196 -12.76 3.85 -13.57
C ARG A 196 -13.68 2.86 -14.28
N SER A 197 -13.95 1.70 -13.68
CA SER A 197 -14.65 0.62 -14.39
C SER A 197 -15.37 -0.29 -13.41
N PRO A 198 -16.60 0.10 -13.00
CA PRO A 198 -17.31 -0.54 -11.90
C PRO A 198 -17.66 -2.01 -12.20
N GLY A 199 -17.91 -2.32 -13.48
CA GLY A 199 -18.23 -3.67 -13.96
C GLY A 199 -17.03 -4.61 -14.07
N THR A 200 -15.80 -4.09 -14.02
CA THR A 200 -14.56 -4.88 -14.18
C THR A 200 -13.68 -4.77 -12.93
N GLY A 201 -12.64 -5.61 -12.82
CA GLY A 201 -11.68 -5.55 -11.71
C GLY A 201 -12.17 -6.14 -10.38
N ARG A 202 -13.27 -6.90 -10.37
CA ARG A 202 -13.73 -7.62 -9.16
C ARG A 202 -12.67 -8.59 -8.64
N ALA A 203 -12.00 -9.34 -9.53
CA ALA A 203 -10.91 -10.24 -9.13
C ALA A 203 -9.73 -9.48 -8.52
N LEU A 204 -9.40 -8.30 -9.04
CA LEU A 204 -8.36 -7.43 -8.49
C LEU A 204 -8.71 -6.95 -7.06
N ARG A 205 -9.94 -6.50 -6.84
CA ARG A 205 -10.41 -6.06 -5.52
C ARG A 205 -10.45 -7.21 -4.52
N ALA A 206 -10.91 -8.37 -4.96
CA ALA A 206 -10.89 -9.58 -4.15
C ALA A 206 -9.45 -10.04 -3.84
N ALA A 207 -8.53 -9.94 -4.79
CA ALA A 207 -7.11 -10.23 -4.57
C ALA A 207 -6.51 -9.32 -3.50
N ALA A 208 -6.84 -8.01 -3.49
CA ALA A 208 -6.43 -7.10 -2.43
C ALA A 208 -6.94 -7.54 -1.05
N GLY A 209 -8.21 -7.94 -0.96
CA GLY A 209 -8.81 -8.45 0.27
C GLY A 209 -8.20 -9.77 0.77
N CYS A 210 -7.65 -10.60 -0.11
CA CYS A 210 -7.00 -11.86 0.27
C CYS A 210 -5.50 -11.73 0.58
N VAL A 211 -4.75 -11.04 -0.28
CA VAL A 211 -3.27 -11.02 -0.23
C VAL A 211 -2.77 -10.04 0.82
N VAL A 212 -3.36 -8.85 0.92
CA VAL A 212 -2.84 -7.79 1.80
C VAL A 212 -2.88 -8.20 3.27
N PRO A 213 -3.98 -8.78 3.81
CA PRO A 213 -3.98 -9.25 5.20
C PRO A 213 -2.94 -10.32 5.51
N ALA A 214 -2.67 -11.23 4.57
CA ALA A 214 -1.66 -12.26 4.76
C ALA A 214 -0.24 -11.68 4.78
N LEU A 215 0.11 -10.85 3.80
CA LEU A 215 1.45 -10.25 3.72
C LEU A 215 1.71 -9.25 4.85
N THR A 216 0.71 -8.48 5.25
CA THR A 216 0.86 -7.52 6.36
C THR A 216 1.04 -8.22 7.70
N ALA A 217 0.41 -9.39 7.91
CA ALA A 217 0.70 -10.24 9.07
C ALA A 217 2.17 -10.68 9.10
N GLU A 218 2.70 -11.19 7.98
CA GLU A 218 4.13 -11.57 7.88
C GLU A 218 5.07 -10.40 8.17
N ILE A 219 4.77 -9.21 7.64
CA ILE A 219 5.57 -8.00 7.87
C ILE A 219 5.53 -7.58 9.35
N LEU A 220 4.37 -7.70 9.99
CA LEU A 220 4.20 -7.38 11.41
C LEU A 220 4.94 -8.38 12.30
N ASP A 221 4.88 -9.68 11.99
CA ASP A 221 5.61 -10.72 12.70
C ASP A 221 7.13 -10.51 12.60
N GLU A 222 7.64 -10.19 11.40
CA GLU A 222 9.05 -9.86 11.19
C GLU A 222 9.46 -8.60 11.98
N ALA A 223 8.60 -7.58 12.02
CA ALA A 223 8.86 -6.36 12.78
C ALA A 223 8.87 -6.62 14.30
N VAL A 224 7.94 -7.43 14.81
CA VAL A 224 7.89 -7.85 16.22
C VAL A 224 9.15 -8.62 16.59
N LEU A 225 9.53 -9.60 15.77
CA LEU A 225 10.74 -10.39 15.97
C LEU A 225 11.99 -9.50 15.98
N THR A 226 12.12 -8.63 14.98
CA THR A 226 13.26 -7.70 14.87
C THR A 226 13.36 -6.76 16.07
N LEU A 227 12.23 -6.22 16.55
CA LEU A 227 12.20 -5.36 17.73
C LEU A 227 12.67 -6.10 18.99
N GLY A 228 12.22 -7.35 19.18
CA GLY A 228 12.69 -8.19 20.29
C GLY A 228 14.20 -8.43 20.23
N GLU A 229 14.73 -8.75 19.05
CA GLU A 229 16.16 -8.96 18.80
C GLU A 229 17.01 -7.70 18.98
N CYS A 230 16.41 -6.51 18.79
CA CYS A 230 17.04 -5.22 19.10
C CYS A 230 16.99 -4.88 20.61
N GLY A 231 16.46 -5.77 21.46
CA GLY A 231 16.41 -5.61 22.91
C GLY A 231 15.18 -4.89 23.44
N HIS A 232 14.14 -4.69 22.63
CA HIS A 232 12.87 -4.18 23.14
C HIS A 232 12.16 -5.26 23.95
N GLY A 233 12.05 -5.06 25.27
CA GLY A 233 11.30 -5.96 26.16
C GLY A 233 9.79 -5.72 26.15
N PRO A 234 9.01 -6.50 26.92
CA PRO A 234 7.55 -6.36 27.06
C PRO A 234 7.11 -4.97 27.52
N ASP A 235 8.00 -4.24 28.21
CA ASP A 235 7.73 -2.89 28.68
C ASP A 235 7.88 -1.79 27.63
N SER A 236 8.42 -2.15 26.46
CA SER A 236 8.62 -1.24 25.34
C SER A 236 7.27 -0.80 24.73
N PRO A 237 6.95 0.50 24.71
CA PRO A 237 5.69 0.99 24.13
C PRO A 237 5.57 0.67 22.64
N VAL A 238 6.69 0.69 21.91
CA VAL A 238 6.71 0.39 20.47
C VAL A 238 6.47 -1.11 20.20
N LEU A 239 7.08 -2.01 20.99
CA LEU A 239 6.85 -3.44 20.84
C LEU A 239 5.41 -3.80 21.20
N ARG A 240 4.87 -3.25 22.31
CA ARG A 240 3.46 -3.46 22.68
C ARG A 240 2.50 -2.96 21.62
N TRP A 241 2.78 -1.80 21.01
CA TRP A 241 1.97 -1.30 19.91
C TRP A 241 2.03 -2.24 18.69
N CYS A 242 3.20 -2.74 18.31
CA CYS A 242 3.35 -3.70 17.22
C CYS A 242 2.60 -5.01 17.50
N LEU A 243 2.74 -5.58 18.71
CA LEU A 243 2.04 -6.80 19.12
C LEU A 243 0.52 -6.64 19.10
N ARG A 244 -0.01 -5.52 19.60
CA ARG A 244 -1.45 -5.23 19.50
C ARG A 244 -1.89 -5.08 18.04
N THR A 245 -1.09 -4.41 17.22
CA THR A 245 -1.38 -4.25 15.79
C THR A 245 -1.42 -5.59 15.08
N ALA A 246 -0.46 -6.48 15.34
CA ALA A 246 -0.44 -7.85 14.83
C ALA A 246 -1.68 -8.66 15.26
N ALA A 247 -2.07 -8.56 16.54
CA ALA A 247 -3.29 -9.20 17.04
C ALA A 247 -4.57 -8.67 16.36
N GLY A 248 -4.59 -7.38 15.97
CA GLY A 248 -5.71 -6.75 15.28
C GLY A 248 -5.89 -7.16 13.82
N VAL A 249 -4.87 -7.77 13.20
CA VAL A 249 -4.94 -8.21 11.80
C VAL A 249 -6.12 -9.15 11.57
N SER A 250 -6.31 -10.14 12.44
CA SER A 250 -7.40 -11.12 12.33
C SER A 250 -8.78 -10.46 12.36
N ARG A 251 -8.98 -9.47 13.24
CA ARG A 251 -10.25 -8.73 13.37
C ARG A 251 -10.53 -7.88 12.14
N VAL A 252 -9.53 -7.14 11.64
CA VAL A 252 -9.70 -6.35 10.41
C VAL A 252 -9.93 -7.26 9.21
N ARG A 253 -9.22 -8.39 9.11
CA ARG A 253 -9.38 -9.39 8.05
C ARG A 253 -10.80 -9.95 7.97
N GLU A 254 -11.39 -10.24 9.13
CA GLU A 254 -12.78 -10.70 9.25
C GLU A 254 -13.76 -9.59 8.84
N ALA A 255 -13.62 -8.40 9.42
CA ALA A 255 -14.47 -7.24 9.10
C ALA A 255 -14.41 -6.84 7.61
N SER A 256 -13.30 -7.09 6.94
CA SER A 256 -13.10 -6.79 5.51
C SER A 256 -13.66 -7.87 4.58
N GLY A 257 -14.22 -8.96 5.11
CA GLY A 257 -14.83 -10.02 4.30
C GLY A 257 -13.82 -10.81 3.47
N THR A 258 -12.67 -11.19 4.04
CA THR A 258 -11.62 -11.94 3.31
C THR A 258 -12.13 -13.28 2.76
N ALA A 259 -13.01 -13.96 3.50
CA ALA A 259 -13.66 -15.19 3.04
C ALA A 259 -14.54 -14.95 1.79
N ASP A 260 -15.28 -13.84 1.76
CA ASP A 260 -16.07 -13.44 0.60
C ASP A 260 -15.19 -13.11 -0.60
N CYS A 261 -14.07 -12.41 -0.38
CA CYS A 261 -13.09 -12.12 -1.42
C CYS A 261 -12.55 -13.42 -2.02
N ARG A 262 -12.21 -14.41 -1.19
CA ARG A 262 -11.75 -15.72 -1.67
C ARG A 262 -12.85 -16.44 -2.47
N ALA A 263 -14.08 -16.43 -1.98
CA ALA A 263 -15.21 -17.02 -2.69
C ALA A 263 -15.48 -16.32 -4.04
N GLN A 264 -15.29 -15.01 -4.12
CA GLN A 264 -15.37 -14.26 -5.39
C GLN A 264 -14.28 -14.69 -6.37
N LEU A 265 -13.03 -14.86 -5.93
CA LEU A 265 -11.95 -15.36 -6.78
C LEU A 265 -12.24 -16.77 -7.29
N ILE A 266 -12.71 -17.67 -6.43
CA ILE A 266 -13.09 -19.03 -6.82
C ILE A 266 -14.14 -19.02 -7.93
N ARG A 267 -15.17 -18.15 -7.79
CA ARG A 267 -16.23 -18.00 -8.80
C ARG A 267 -15.76 -17.30 -10.08
N GLY A 268 -14.82 -16.36 -9.99
CA GLY A 268 -14.32 -15.58 -11.12
C GLY A 268 -13.25 -16.26 -11.96
N LEU A 269 -12.53 -17.23 -11.40
CA LEU A 269 -11.47 -17.97 -12.09
C LEU A 269 -11.89 -18.55 -13.46
N PRO A 270 -13.05 -19.21 -13.64
CA PRO A 270 -13.50 -19.70 -14.95
C PRO A 270 -13.55 -18.61 -16.03
N SER A 271 -14.03 -17.42 -15.69
CA SER A 271 -14.14 -16.27 -16.60
C SER A 271 -12.82 -15.54 -16.84
N SER A 272 -11.79 -15.76 -16.02
CA SER A 272 -10.44 -15.20 -16.21
C SER A 272 -9.63 -15.92 -17.31
N ALA A 273 -10.22 -16.92 -17.96
CA ALA A 273 -9.65 -17.63 -19.09
C ALA A 273 -9.74 -16.76 -20.37
N GLY A 274 -8.68 -16.00 -20.64
CA GLY A 274 -8.57 -15.23 -21.87
C GLY A 274 -7.11 -14.90 -22.22
N PRO A 275 -6.79 -14.71 -23.51
CA PRO A 275 -5.51 -14.13 -23.89
C PRO A 275 -5.38 -12.73 -23.27
N GLY A 276 -4.16 -12.34 -22.85
CA GLY A 276 -3.91 -10.95 -22.47
C GLY A 276 -4.10 -10.09 -23.72
N GLY A 277 -5.15 -9.29 -23.77
CA GLY A 277 -5.53 -8.48 -24.93
C GLY A 277 -5.42 -6.97 -24.72
N GLY A 278 -4.89 -6.53 -23.58
CA GLY A 278 -4.90 -5.12 -23.17
C GLY A 278 -3.95 -4.22 -23.97
N ARG A 279 -4.38 -2.98 -24.23
CA ARG A 279 -3.58 -1.91 -24.85
C ARG A 279 -2.45 -1.40 -23.93
N ALA A 280 -2.34 -1.87 -22.68
CA ALA A 280 -1.27 -1.55 -21.73
C ALA A 280 0.10 -2.14 -22.10
N ALA A 281 0.18 -2.96 -23.16
CA ALA A 281 1.47 -3.23 -23.80
C ALA A 281 2.15 -1.91 -24.26
N ASP A 282 1.35 -0.93 -24.71
CA ASP A 282 1.84 0.32 -25.30
C ASP A 282 1.69 1.55 -24.39
N ARG A 283 0.63 1.65 -23.56
CA ARG A 283 0.42 2.78 -22.62
C ARG A 283 -0.30 2.38 -21.32
N PRO A 284 0.39 2.26 -20.18
CA PRO A 284 -0.22 1.84 -18.90
C PRO A 284 -1.00 2.95 -18.17
N GLY A 285 -1.65 3.87 -18.89
CA GLY A 285 -2.37 5.02 -18.30
C GLY A 285 -3.56 4.64 -17.41
N ALA A 286 -4.05 3.40 -17.52
CA ALA A 286 -5.13 2.88 -16.67
C ALA A 286 -4.73 2.81 -15.18
N VAL A 287 -3.47 2.48 -14.90
CA VAL A 287 -2.95 2.32 -13.53
C VAL A 287 -2.90 3.65 -12.78
N ARG A 288 -2.67 4.76 -13.51
CA ARG A 288 -2.42 6.08 -12.92
C ARG A 288 -3.67 6.78 -12.39
N GLY A 289 -4.84 6.45 -12.92
CA GLY A 289 -6.08 7.12 -12.54
C GLY A 289 -6.39 8.40 -13.31
N ASP A 290 -5.55 8.81 -14.28
CA ASP A 290 -5.76 10.03 -15.07
C ASP A 290 -7.08 9.95 -15.87
N ALA A 291 -7.99 10.89 -15.62
CA ALA A 291 -9.04 11.21 -16.56
C ALA A 291 -8.38 11.91 -17.75
N VAL A 292 -8.58 11.40 -18.96
CA VAL A 292 -8.18 12.15 -20.15
C VAL A 292 -8.95 13.47 -20.12
N ALA A 293 -8.24 14.60 -20.07
CA ALA A 293 -8.87 15.91 -20.05
C ALA A 293 -9.83 16.04 -21.24
N GLY A 294 -11.13 16.07 -20.96
CA GLY A 294 -12.19 16.33 -21.95
C GLY A 294 -12.70 15.15 -22.78
N GLY A 295 -12.35 13.89 -22.47
CA GLY A 295 -12.85 12.71 -23.21
C GLY A 295 -13.52 11.67 -22.31
N GLU A 296 -14.55 11.00 -22.83
CA GLU A 296 -15.15 9.82 -22.20
C GLU A 296 -14.07 8.73 -22.06
N VAL A 297 -13.74 8.36 -20.82
CA VAL A 297 -12.70 7.35 -20.55
C VAL A 297 -13.31 5.98 -20.83
N PRO A 298 -12.80 5.21 -21.81
CA PRO A 298 -13.36 3.90 -22.10
C PRO A 298 -13.19 2.97 -20.89
N PRO A 299 -14.15 2.04 -20.65
CA PRO A 299 -14.03 1.08 -19.58
C PRO A 299 -12.76 0.24 -19.76
N VAL A 300 -12.04 0.05 -18.67
CA VAL A 300 -10.79 -0.72 -18.56
C VAL A 300 -11.15 -2.15 -18.18
N ASP A 301 -10.74 -3.12 -18.99
CA ASP A 301 -10.70 -4.51 -18.54
C ASP A 301 -9.42 -4.76 -17.75
N TRP A 302 -9.50 -4.60 -16.43
CA TRP A 302 -8.35 -4.72 -15.54
C TRP A 302 -7.63 -6.07 -15.62
N GLU A 303 -8.34 -7.17 -15.87
CA GLU A 303 -7.69 -8.49 -15.97
C GLU A 303 -6.91 -8.61 -17.28
N ALA A 304 -7.52 -8.20 -18.40
CA ALA A 304 -6.85 -8.19 -19.70
C ALA A 304 -5.62 -7.26 -19.71
N GLU A 305 -5.72 -6.07 -19.10
CA GLU A 305 -4.60 -5.13 -19.01
C GLU A 305 -3.45 -5.66 -18.14
N LEU A 306 -3.76 -6.23 -16.97
CA LEU A 306 -2.75 -6.80 -16.08
C LEU A 306 -2.07 -8.05 -16.70
N HIS A 307 -2.83 -8.89 -17.39
CA HIS A 307 -2.28 -10.01 -18.14
C HIS A 307 -1.41 -9.54 -19.31
N GLY A 308 -1.82 -8.50 -20.05
CA GLY A 308 -1.01 -7.89 -21.11
C GLY A 308 0.31 -7.33 -20.60
N VAL A 309 0.32 -6.76 -19.38
CA VAL A 309 1.55 -6.31 -18.72
C VAL A 309 2.51 -7.49 -18.50
N LEU A 310 2.02 -8.61 -17.99
CA LEU A 310 2.82 -9.82 -17.78
C LEU A 310 3.34 -10.39 -19.11
N ASP A 311 2.47 -10.49 -20.12
CA ASP A 311 2.82 -11.00 -21.45
C ASP A 311 3.95 -10.16 -22.08
N ALA A 312 3.84 -8.83 -22.01
CA ALA A 312 4.90 -7.92 -22.45
C ALA A 312 6.18 -8.01 -21.60
N ALA A 313 6.11 -8.43 -20.33
CA ALA A 313 7.31 -8.63 -19.51
C ALA A 313 8.07 -9.89 -19.97
N ALA A 314 7.33 -10.95 -20.29
CA ALA A 314 7.88 -12.22 -20.75
C ALA A 314 8.46 -12.13 -22.17
N ALA A 315 7.90 -11.28 -23.04
CA ALA A 315 8.32 -11.11 -24.43
C ALA A 315 9.64 -10.33 -24.61
N ARG A 316 10.12 -9.58 -23.61
CA ARG A 316 11.35 -8.76 -23.70
C ARG A 316 12.66 -9.55 -23.75
N GLY A 317 12.59 -10.88 -23.74
CA GLY A 317 13.74 -11.77 -23.88
C GLY A 317 14.23 -11.90 -25.32
N GLY A 318 14.82 -10.84 -25.87
CA GLY A 318 15.59 -10.92 -27.12
C GLY A 318 17.01 -11.47 -26.89
N PRO A 319 17.67 -11.99 -27.94
CA PRO A 319 19.07 -12.44 -27.89
C PRO A 319 20.00 -11.22 -27.67
N GLY A 320 20.21 -10.86 -26.40
CA GLY A 320 21.00 -9.68 -26.01
C GLY A 320 20.71 -9.13 -24.61
N ALA A 321 19.67 -9.62 -23.91
CA ALA A 321 19.38 -9.18 -22.53
C ALA A 321 20.41 -9.72 -21.53
N ALA A 322 21.40 -8.90 -21.17
CA ALA A 322 22.42 -9.24 -20.17
C ALA A 322 21.91 -9.09 -18.72
N GLY A 323 22.41 -9.94 -17.80
CA GLY A 323 22.30 -9.74 -16.35
C GLY A 323 20.88 -9.78 -15.76
N ALA A 324 20.56 -8.83 -14.85
CA ALA A 324 19.29 -8.77 -14.10
C ALA A 324 18.02 -8.73 -14.97
N ALA A 325 18.11 -8.19 -16.19
CA ALA A 325 17.03 -8.20 -17.16
C ALA A 325 16.64 -9.65 -17.57
N SER A 326 17.62 -10.56 -17.65
CA SER A 326 17.36 -11.99 -17.93
C SER A 326 16.60 -12.68 -16.78
N GLY A 327 16.89 -12.30 -15.52
CA GLY A 327 16.22 -12.85 -14.34
C GLY A 327 14.76 -12.41 -14.24
N GLN A 328 14.48 -11.14 -14.54
CA GLN A 328 13.12 -10.61 -14.60
C GLN A 328 12.29 -11.23 -15.73
N VAL A 329 12.87 -11.40 -16.91
CA VAL A 329 12.22 -12.08 -18.04
C VAL A 329 11.91 -13.54 -17.67
N ARG A 330 12.86 -14.25 -17.06
CA ARG A 330 12.64 -15.63 -16.59
C ARG A 330 11.53 -15.72 -15.53
N ALA A 331 11.48 -14.76 -14.61
CA ALA A 331 10.40 -14.64 -13.63
C ALA A 331 9.04 -14.45 -14.33
N ALA A 332 8.96 -13.51 -15.27
CA ALA A 332 7.75 -13.25 -16.04
C ALA A 332 7.30 -14.46 -16.86
N GLN A 333 8.23 -15.20 -17.48
CA GLN A 333 7.93 -16.43 -18.21
C GLN A 333 7.36 -17.53 -17.30
N ARG A 334 7.91 -17.70 -16.09
CA ARG A 334 7.39 -18.66 -15.09
C ARG A 334 5.99 -18.29 -14.63
N LEU A 335 5.76 -17.00 -14.37
CA LEU A 335 4.44 -16.48 -13.99
C LEU A 335 3.42 -16.59 -15.12
N LEU A 336 3.86 -16.45 -16.38
CA LEU A 336 3.02 -16.69 -17.54
C LEU A 336 2.62 -18.16 -17.67
N ALA A 337 3.55 -19.09 -17.43
CA ALA A 337 3.23 -20.52 -17.38
C ALA A 337 2.24 -20.83 -16.24
N GLU A 338 2.47 -20.26 -15.06
CA GLU A 338 1.54 -20.36 -13.93
C GLU A 338 0.15 -19.82 -14.27
N ARG A 339 0.06 -18.67 -14.94
CA ARG A 339 -1.22 -18.12 -15.42
C ARG A 339 -1.95 -19.12 -16.31
N ARG A 340 -1.26 -19.70 -17.30
CA ARG A 340 -1.85 -20.66 -18.24
C ARG A 340 -2.37 -21.92 -17.53
N LEU A 341 -1.65 -22.41 -16.53
CA LEU A 341 -2.10 -23.52 -15.68
C LEU A 341 -3.34 -23.11 -14.88
N LEU A 342 -3.27 -21.93 -14.26
CA LEU A 342 -4.33 -21.41 -13.42
C LEU A 342 -5.55 -21.00 -14.19
N THR A 343 -5.51 -20.72 -15.50
CA THR A 343 -6.66 -20.26 -16.32
C THR A 343 -7.00 -21.17 -17.50
N GLY A 344 -6.33 -22.32 -17.62
CA GLY A 344 -6.52 -23.26 -18.71
C GLY A 344 -7.81 -24.09 -18.60
N PRO A 345 -8.22 -24.74 -19.70
CA PRO A 345 -9.41 -25.60 -19.73
C PRO A 345 -9.25 -26.89 -18.89
N GLU A 346 -8.02 -27.34 -18.61
CA GLU A 346 -7.73 -28.57 -17.86
C GLU A 346 -7.77 -28.42 -16.33
N ARG A 347 -8.51 -27.44 -15.79
CA ARG A 347 -8.69 -27.29 -14.33
C ARG A 347 -9.53 -28.45 -13.77
N GLY A 348 -8.89 -29.59 -13.52
CA GLY A 348 -9.57 -30.80 -13.07
C GLY A 348 -9.11 -31.28 -11.71
N VAL A 349 -9.53 -30.62 -10.60
CA VAL A 349 -9.70 -31.27 -9.28
C VAL A 349 -10.70 -30.47 -8.40
N PRO A 350 -11.77 -31.07 -7.86
CA PRO A 350 -12.59 -30.47 -6.80
C PRO A 350 -11.73 -30.20 -5.54
N GLY A 351 -11.75 -28.97 -5.02
CA GLY A 351 -10.88 -28.54 -3.90
C GLY A 351 -9.63 -27.76 -4.34
N ALA A 352 -9.21 -27.86 -5.60
CA ALA A 352 -8.16 -27.00 -6.16
C ALA A 352 -8.61 -25.52 -6.25
N GLY A 353 -9.91 -25.24 -6.21
CA GLY A 353 -10.45 -23.88 -6.36
C GLY A 353 -9.90 -22.88 -5.35
N ALA A 354 -9.82 -23.26 -4.06
CA ALA A 354 -9.36 -22.34 -3.01
C ALA A 354 -7.86 -22.05 -3.08
N ALA A 355 -7.04 -23.05 -3.41
CA ALA A 355 -5.60 -22.88 -3.62
C ALA A 355 -5.29 -22.15 -4.93
N ALA A 356 -6.00 -22.48 -6.02
CA ALA A 356 -5.89 -21.78 -7.30
C ALA A 356 -6.30 -20.30 -7.17
N ALA A 357 -7.33 -19.99 -6.37
CA ALA A 357 -7.75 -18.62 -6.09
C ALA A 357 -6.66 -17.81 -5.37
N GLU A 358 -6.00 -18.39 -4.37
CA GLU A 358 -4.87 -17.74 -3.68
C GLU A 358 -3.68 -17.52 -4.62
N ARG A 359 -3.32 -18.54 -5.40
CA ARG A 359 -2.25 -18.43 -6.40
C ARG A 359 -2.58 -17.37 -7.46
N TYR A 360 -3.83 -17.29 -7.90
CA TYR A 360 -4.26 -16.26 -8.85
C TYR A 360 -4.25 -14.86 -8.23
N ALA A 361 -4.63 -14.70 -6.97
CA ALA A 361 -4.52 -13.43 -6.26
C ALA A 361 -3.05 -12.96 -6.15
N GLN A 362 -2.13 -13.88 -5.85
CA GLN A 362 -0.69 -13.59 -5.82
C GLN A 362 -0.15 -13.26 -7.23
N LEU A 363 -0.65 -13.94 -8.27
CA LEU A 363 -0.31 -13.62 -9.66
C LEU A 363 -0.76 -12.21 -10.04
N LEU A 364 -2.01 -11.83 -9.72
CA LEU A 364 -2.53 -10.47 -9.95
C LEU A 364 -1.71 -9.41 -9.22
N THR A 365 -1.28 -9.70 -7.98
CA THR A 365 -0.38 -8.83 -7.21
C THR A 365 0.91 -8.56 -7.96
N VAL A 366 1.51 -9.60 -8.53
CA VAL A 366 2.73 -9.48 -9.32
C VAL A 366 2.51 -8.71 -10.63
N CYS A 367 1.40 -8.94 -11.33
CA CYS A 367 1.02 -8.14 -12.50
C CYS A 367 0.89 -6.65 -12.15
N VAL A 368 0.29 -6.33 -11.00
CA VAL A 368 0.16 -4.95 -10.50
C VAL A 368 1.53 -4.33 -10.21
N VAL A 369 2.45 -5.06 -9.57
CA VAL A 369 3.83 -4.61 -9.33
C VAL A 369 4.53 -4.25 -10.65
N LEU A 370 4.42 -5.12 -11.65
CA LEU A 370 4.98 -4.86 -12.98
C LEU A 370 4.34 -3.62 -13.63
N ALA A 371 3.04 -3.45 -13.48
CA ALA A 371 2.29 -2.35 -14.07
C ALA A 371 2.69 -1.01 -13.44
N VAL A 372 2.73 -0.94 -12.10
CA VAL A 372 3.16 0.23 -11.33
C VAL A 372 4.63 0.57 -11.58
N GLY A 373 5.51 -0.44 -11.67
CA GLY A 373 6.92 -0.22 -11.99
C GLY A 373 7.12 0.40 -13.38
N ARG A 374 6.34 -0.03 -14.38
CA ARG A 374 6.38 0.56 -15.74
C ARG A 374 5.83 1.98 -15.77
N ASP A 375 4.70 2.20 -15.11
CA ASP A 375 4.08 3.53 -15.03
C ASP A 375 5.04 4.55 -14.38
N ALA A 376 5.68 4.17 -13.27
CA ALA A 376 6.66 5.01 -12.59
C ALA A 376 7.87 5.35 -13.48
N GLY A 377 8.35 4.40 -14.29
CA GLY A 377 9.46 4.62 -15.23
C GLY A 377 9.09 5.50 -16.43
N ALA A 378 7.86 5.38 -16.93
CA ALA A 378 7.39 6.13 -18.10
C ALA A 378 7.09 7.60 -17.80
N TYR A 379 6.60 7.90 -16.59
CA TYR A 379 6.04 9.24 -16.29
C TYR A 379 6.62 9.92 -15.05
N GLY A 380 7.85 9.56 -14.66
CA GLY A 380 8.63 10.31 -13.67
C GLY A 380 8.10 10.21 -12.24
N GLY A 381 7.87 8.98 -11.74
CA GLY A 381 7.54 8.76 -10.33
C GLY A 381 8.70 9.06 -9.35
N SER A 382 8.66 8.55 -8.10
CA SER A 382 9.86 8.65 -7.23
C SER A 382 11.06 8.14 -8.00
N ARG A 383 12.20 8.83 -7.85
CA ARG A 383 13.49 8.32 -8.39
C ARG A 383 13.72 6.84 -8.06
N PHE A 384 13.22 6.38 -6.90
CA PHE A 384 13.25 4.98 -6.49
C PHE A 384 12.26 4.07 -7.23
N LEU A 385 10.96 4.41 -7.31
CA LEU A 385 10.02 3.56 -8.04
C LEU A 385 10.32 3.54 -9.55
N ALA A 386 10.75 4.69 -10.09
CA ALA A 386 11.14 4.86 -11.49
C ALA A 386 12.48 4.17 -11.83
N SER A 387 13.40 3.98 -10.88
CA SER A 387 14.62 3.21 -11.13
C SER A 387 14.33 1.71 -11.37
N GLY A 388 13.12 1.25 -11.03
CA GLY A 388 12.68 -0.12 -11.23
C GLY A 388 13.37 -1.14 -10.31
N GLY A 389 14.25 -0.70 -9.39
CA GLY A 389 15.04 -1.60 -8.54
C GLY A 389 14.21 -2.40 -7.53
N TRP A 390 13.02 -1.93 -7.15
CA TRP A 390 12.14 -2.63 -6.21
C TRP A 390 11.33 -3.77 -6.84
N ALA A 391 10.95 -3.62 -8.12
CA ALA A 391 10.13 -4.59 -8.83
C ALA A 391 10.77 -5.99 -8.94
N PRO A 392 12.07 -6.17 -9.26
CA PRO A 392 12.71 -7.48 -9.24
C PRO A 392 12.68 -8.16 -7.86
N VAL A 393 12.83 -7.40 -6.76
CA VAL A 393 12.74 -7.95 -5.41
C VAL A 393 11.31 -8.44 -5.12
N ALA A 394 10.31 -7.61 -5.39
CA ALA A 394 8.91 -7.99 -5.24
C ALA A 394 8.49 -9.17 -6.15
N LEU A 395 9.02 -9.23 -7.37
CA LEU A 395 8.84 -10.37 -8.30
C LEU A 395 9.44 -11.66 -7.74
N ALA A 396 10.68 -11.63 -7.26
CA ALA A 396 11.34 -12.79 -6.67
C ALA A 396 10.54 -13.35 -5.49
N ARG A 397 10.03 -12.44 -4.65
CA ARG A 397 9.15 -12.77 -3.51
C ARG A 397 7.81 -13.36 -3.97
N GLY A 398 7.19 -12.80 -5.01
CA GLY A 398 5.97 -13.34 -5.59
C GLY A 398 6.15 -14.75 -6.18
N VAL A 399 7.24 -14.98 -6.91
CA VAL A 399 7.61 -16.32 -7.44
C VAL A 399 7.82 -17.32 -6.30
N GLN A 400 8.53 -16.94 -5.25
CA GLN A 400 8.75 -17.78 -4.08
C GLN A 400 7.43 -18.17 -3.40
N ARG A 401 6.50 -17.22 -3.21
CA ARG A 401 5.19 -17.47 -2.58
C ARG A 401 4.28 -18.37 -3.41
N LEU A 402 4.45 -18.36 -4.72
CA LEU A 402 3.78 -19.29 -5.62
C LEU A 402 4.42 -20.70 -5.60
N GLY A 403 5.46 -20.93 -4.80
CA GLY A 403 6.19 -22.20 -4.78
C GLY A 403 6.90 -22.50 -6.09
N LEU A 404 7.11 -21.48 -6.93
CA LEU A 404 7.82 -21.61 -8.18
C LEU A 404 9.34 -21.58 -7.92
N PRO A 405 10.16 -22.19 -8.78
CA PRO A 405 11.61 -22.16 -8.59
C PRO A 405 12.12 -20.72 -8.44
N PRO A 406 13.09 -20.45 -7.56
CA PRO A 406 13.56 -19.10 -7.28
C PRO A 406 14.18 -18.45 -8.52
N VAL A 407 14.08 -17.13 -8.59
CA VAL A 407 14.67 -16.27 -9.63
C VAL A 407 15.60 -15.25 -8.96
N GLY A 408 16.77 -15.03 -9.54
CA GLY A 408 17.83 -14.22 -8.93
C GLY A 408 19.03 -15.07 -8.48
N PRO A 409 20.02 -14.47 -7.80
CA PRO A 409 19.88 -13.31 -6.91
C PRO A 409 19.81 -11.96 -7.63
N PHE A 410 19.06 -11.03 -7.06
CA PHE A 410 18.97 -9.64 -7.52
C PHE A 410 19.71 -8.71 -6.53
N GLU A 411 20.99 -8.94 -6.29
CA GLU A 411 21.76 -8.28 -5.22
C GLU A 411 21.77 -6.75 -5.33
N ALA A 412 21.99 -6.21 -6.53
CA ALA A 412 21.97 -4.76 -6.74
C ALA A 412 20.59 -4.14 -6.48
N ALA A 413 19.53 -4.86 -6.88
CA ALA A 413 18.15 -4.45 -6.63
C ALA A 413 17.84 -4.45 -5.13
N GLN A 414 18.23 -5.53 -4.44
CA GLN A 414 18.12 -5.69 -3.00
C GLN A 414 18.85 -4.58 -2.24
N ALA A 415 20.10 -4.29 -2.60
CA ALA A 415 20.88 -3.19 -2.01
C ALA A 415 20.22 -1.82 -2.24
N GLY A 416 19.63 -1.60 -3.42
CA GLY A 416 18.86 -0.39 -3.71
C GLY A 416 17.61 -0.23 -2.83
N VAL A 417 16.89 -1.33 -2.56
CA VAL A 417 15.72 -1.34 -1.66
C VAL A 417 16.15 -1.08 -0.21
N GLU A 418 17.26 -1.67 0.24
CA GLU A 418 17.83 -1.42 1.58
C GLU A 418 18.23 0.06 1.75
N ALA A 419 18.93 0.62 0.75
CA ALA A 419 19.33 2.02 0.76
C ALA A 419 18.13 2.97 0.80
N GLU A 420 17.06 2.64 0.07
CA GLU A 420 15.81 3.41 0.08
C GLU A 420 15.12 3.37 1.43
N LEU A 421 14.98 2.18 2.02
CA LEU A 421 14.31 2.01 3.31
C LEU A 421 15.04 2.80 4.41
N ALA A 422 16.37 2.72 4.43
CA ALA A 422 17.20 3.49 5.37
C ALA A 422 17.10 5.00 5.10
N ARG A 423 16.98 5.42 3.83
CA ARG A 423 16.79 6.83 3.47
C ARG A 423 15.46 7.37 3.99
N ARG A 424 14.38 6.60 3.87
CA ARG A 424 13.05 7.00 4.34
C ARG A 424 13.00 7.20 5.84
N ASP A 425 13.62 6.32 6.63
CA ASP A 425 13.73 6.51 8.08
C ASP A 425 14.46 7.81 8.43
N ARG A 426 15.61 8.10 7.79
CA ARG A 426 16.37 9.35 8.01
C ARG A 426 15.60 10.62 7.65
N LEU A 427 14.68 10.53 6.68
CA LEU A 427 13.89 11.66 6.21
C LEU A 427 12.51 11.77 6.88
N SER A 428 12.21 10.92 7.86
CA SER A 428 10.86 10.78 8.43
C SER A 428 9.81 10.64 7.32
N ALA A 429 10.05 9.74 6.37
CA ALA A 429 9.11 9.39 5.32
C ALA A 429 8.45 8.04 5.60
N ASP A 430 7.18 7.91 5.23
CA ASP A 430 6.42 6.66 5.32
C ASP A 430 7.00 5.59 4.36
N SER A 431 6.70 4.34 4.64
CA SER A 431 7.06 3.18 3.82
C SER A 431 5.99 2.89 2.76
N ASP A 432 5.22 3.91 2.35
CA ASP A 432 4.14 3.82 1.35
C ASP A 432 4.66 4.02 -0.09
N LEU A 433 3.79 3.96 -1.09
CA LEU A 433 4.20 4.24 -2.48
C LEU A 433 4.64 5.69 -2.72
N HIS A 434 4.22 6.61 -1.86
CA HIS A 434 4.38 8.04 -2.05
C HIS A 434 5.55 8.62 -1.26
N ALA A 435 6.22 7.81 -0.43
CA ALA A 435 7.19 8.28 0.56
C ALA A 435 6.64 9.49 1.36
N THR A 436 5.38 9.39 1.79
CA THR A 436 4.67 10.51 2.42
C THR A 436 5.43 10.99 3.64
N ARG A 437 5.71 12.30 3.72
CA ARG A 437 6.41 12.87 4.88
C ARG A 437 5.55 12.77 6.14
N ILE A 438 6.19 12.34 7.21
CA ILE A 438 5.66 12.19 8.57
C ILE A 438 6.23 13.34 9.41
N LEU A 439 5.46 13.84 10.37
CA LEU A 439 5.86 14.98 11.20
C LEU A 439 6.78 14.60 12.39
N TRP A 440 7.07 13.31 12.61
CA TRP A 440 7.78 12.75 13.77
C TRP A 440 8.70 11.55 13.45
#